data_AF-A0A957AM09-F1
#
_entry.id   AF-A0A957AM09-F1
#
_cell.length_a   1.000
_cell.length_b   1.000
_cell.length_c   1.000
_cell.angle_alpha   90.00
_cell.angle_beta   90.00
_cell.angle_gamma   90.00
#
_symmetry.space_group_name_H-M   'P 1'
#
loop_
_entity.id
_entity.type
_entity.pdbx_description
1 polymer ?
#
loop_
_entity_poly.entity_id
_entity_poly.type
_entity_poly.pdbx_seq_one_letter_code
_entity_poly.pdbx_strand_id
1 'polypeptide(L)'
;MKQERLAVSTPVATLTGAGGRMLLVQRWPHDAGAWEAPGMAAQEAAMGRTNADSVDLDPRPTYSQVAKTDQDTFGKVFRRIMPYGTVSEHGTTFVGFCAGQQPLQAMQESTAGFRDGVRDALAYYT
;
A
#
# COMPACT_ATOMS: atom_id res chain seq x y z
N MET A 1 2.22 19.86 -5.45
CA MET A 1 3.13 18.83 -4.91
C MET A 1 3.72 18.10 -6.11
N LYS A 2 5.04 18.20 -6.35
CA LYS A 2 5.69 17.56 -7.50
C LYS A 2 5.75 16.06 -7.25
N GLN A 3 4.98 15.28 -8.01
CA GLN A 3 5.22 13.85 -8.15
C GLN A 3 6.57 13.68 -8.84
N GLU A 4 7.61 13.32 -8.10
CA GLU A 4 8.79 12.73 -8.71
C GLU A 4 8.40 11.34 -9.20
N ARG A 5 8.16 11.23 -10.52
CA ARG A 5 8.01 9.94 -11.19
C ARG A 5 9.32 9.19 -11.06
N LEU A 6 9.39 8.26 -10.11
CA LEU A 6 10.35 7.17 -10.20
C LEU A 6 9.95 6.36 -11.44
N ALA A 7 10.78 6.38 -12.48
CA ALA A 7 10.54 5.64 -13.70
C ALA A 7 10.39 4.16 -13.37
N VAL A 8 9.18 3.61 -13.50
CA VAL A 8 8.98 2.17 -13.60
C VAL A 8 9.48 1.79 -14.98
N SER A 9 10.73 1.34 -15.04
CA SER A 9 11.24 0.58 -16.18
C SER A 9 10.57 -0.79 -16.15
N THR A 10 9.52 -0.97 -16.94
CA THR A 10 9.10 -2.30 -17.39
C THR A 10 9.87 -2.63 -18.66
N PRO A 11 10.89 -3.50 -18.62
CA PRO A 11 11.16 -4.29 -19.81
C PRO A 11 9.99 -5.23 -19.99
N VAL A 12 9.13 -4.95 -20.98
CA VAL A 12 8.27 -5.98 -21.57
C VAL A 12 9.18 -6.96 -22.28
N ALA A 13 9.66 -7.93 -21.52
CA ALA A 13 10.08 -9.21 -22.03
C ALA A 13 9.33 -10.23 -21.18
N THR A 14 8.22 -10.73 -21.70
CA THR A 14 7.59 -11.96 -21.21
C THR A 14 8.56 -13.10 -21.50
N LEU A 15 9.61 -13.22 -20.69
CA LEU A 15 10.30 -14.48 -20.54
C LEU A 15 9.32 -15.37 -19.79
N THR A 16 8.63 -16.24 -20.54
CA THR A 16 7.97 -17.42 -19.99
C THR A 16 9.05 -18.34 -19.44
N GLY A 17 9.67 -17.93 -18.34
CA GLY A 17 10.72 -18.64 -17.62
C GLY A 17 10.13 -19.18 -16.33
N ALA A 18 10.04 -20.51 -16.23
CA ALA A 18 9.66 -21.20 -15.01
C ALA A 18 10.46 -20.66 -13.81
N GLY A 19 9.81 -19.90 -12.93
CA GLY A 19 10.45 -19.34 -11.73
C GLY A 19 10.53 -17.81 -11.65
N GLY A 20 10.05 -17.05 -12.64
CA GLY A 20 9.97 -15.59 -12.53
C GLY A 20 9.24 -15.14 -11.26
N ARG A 21 9.81 -14.19 -10.53
CA ARG A 21 9.21 -13.54 -9.36
C ARG A 21 9.20 -12.04 -9.62
N MET A 22 8.03 -11.44 -9.52
CA MET A 22 7.91 -9.99 -9.58
C MET A 22 8.28 -9.39 -8.23
N LEU A 23 9.08 -8.34 -8.26
CA LEU A 23 9.44 -7.52 -7.10
C LEU A 23 8.92 -6.10 -7.32
N LEU A 24 8.17 -5.59 -6.35
CA LEU A 24 7.80 -4.18 -6.26
C LEU A 24 8.41 -3.57 -5.00
N VAL A 25 9.15 -2.48 -5.16
CA VAL A 25 9.69 -1.68 -4.05
C VAL A 25 9.15 -0.26 -4.16
N GLN A 26 8.57 0.23 -3.08
CA GLN A 26 8.05 1.60 -2.99
C GLN A 26 8.48 2.23 -1.68
N ARG A 27 8.86 3.51 -1.72
CA ARG A 27 9.13 4.32 -0.52
C ARG A 27 7.99 5.31 -0.34
N TRP A 28 7.48 5.38 0.87
CA TRP A 28 6.33 6.16 1.29
C TRP A 28 6.77 7.07 2.44
N PRO A 29 7.16 8.33 2.14
CA PRO A 29 7.55 9.31 3.16
C PRO A 29 6.33 9.79 3.95
N HIS A 30 6.39 9.86 5.27
CA HIS A 30 5.23 10.15 6.10
C HIS A 30 5.09 11.64 6.44
N ASP A 31 3.83 12.11 6.48
CA ASP A 31 3.43 13.34 7.16
C ASP A 31 2.84 12.98 8.53
N ALA A 32 3.71 12.83 9.53
CA ALA A 32 3.31 12.46 10.88
C ALA A 32 2.36 13.50 11.52
N GLY A 33 2.53 14.78 11.20
CA GLY A 33 1.66 15.84 11.72
C GLY A 33 0.23 15.69 11.19
N ALA A 34 0.08 15.47 9.89
CA ALA A 34 -1.22 15.20 9.27
C ALA A 34 -1.83 13.89 9.79
N TRP A 35 -1.03 12.84 10.01
CA TRP A 35 -1.50 11.55 10.51
C TRP A 35 -2.05 11.62 11.94
N GLU A 36 -1.41 12.38 12.83
CA GLU A 36 -1.82 12.49 14.24
C GLU A 36 -3.04 13.41 14.44
N ALA A 37 -3.21 14.42 13.59
CA ALA A 37 -4.27 15.41 13.70
C ALA A 37 -5.73 14.87 13.81
N PRO A 38 -6.16 13.85 13.04
CA PRO A 38 -7.55 13.37 13.09
C PRO A 38 -7.88 12.44 14.27
N GLY A 39 -6.87 11.97 15.02
CA GLY A 39 -7.03 11.10 16.18
C GLY A 39 -7.30 9.61 15.87
N MET A 40 -7.27 8.80 16.93
CA MET A 40 -7.22 7.33 16.84
C MET A 40 -8.35 6.70 16.00
N ALA A 41 -9.61 7.10 16.24
CA ALA A 41 -10.75 6.48 15.53
C ALA A 41 -10.67 6.69 14.00
N ALA A 42 -10.19 7.85 13.56
CA ALA A 42 -10.01 8.13 12.14
C ALA A 42 -8.81 7.37 11.55
N GLN A 43 -7.72 7.24 12.32
CA GLN A 43 -6.56 6.44 11.94
C GLN A 43 -6.93 4.95 11.79
N GLU A 44 -7.67 4.38 12.74
CA GLU A 44 -8.16 3.01 12.68
C GLU A 44 -9.10 2.79 11.50
N ALA A 45 -9.99 3.76 11.20
CA ALA A 45 -10.84 3.71 10.01
C ALA A 45 -10.04 3.80 8.70
N ALA A 46 -9.00 4.62 8.64
CA ALA A 46 -8.09 4.72 7.49
C ALA A 46 -7.27 3.43 7.31
N MET A 47 -6.83 2.81 8.40
CA MET A 47 -6.13 1.53 8.34
C MET A 47 -7.07 0.37 8.01
N GLY A 48 -8.27 0.36 8.59
CA GLY A 48 -9.26 -0.71 8.54
C GLY A 48 -9.12 -1.75 9.67
N ARG A 49 -8.36 -1.42 10.72
CA ARG A 49 -8.11 -2.26 11.89
C ARG A 49 -7.84 -1.41 13.12
N THR A 50 -8.05 -1.98 14.30
CA THR A 50 -7.68 -1.37 15.58
C THR A 50 -6.17 -1.20 15.71
N ASN A 51 -5.74 -0.13 16.39
CA ASN A 51 -4.33 0.22 16.53
C ASN A 51 -3.63 -0.70 17.55
N ALA A 52 -4.28 -0.94 18.69
CA ALA A 52 -3.67 -1.63 19.83
C ALA A 52 -3.39 -3.13 19.57
N ASP A 53 -4.33 -3.82 18.92
CA ASP A 53 -4.33 -5.27 18.75
C ASP A 53 -4.51 -5.73 17.30
N SER A 54 -4.59 -4.81 16.34
CA SER A 54 -4.62 -5.11 14.90
C SER A 54 -5.81 -5.99 14.49
N VAL A 55 -6.94 -5.88 15.18
CA VAL A 55 -8.19 -6.56 14.86
C VAL A 55 -8.87 -5.84 13.71
N ASP A 56 -9.27 -6.57 12.67
CA ASP A 56 -9.99 -5.99 11.53
C ASP A 56 -11.32 -5.38 11.97
N LEU A 57 -11.65 -4.20 11.45
CA LEU A 57 -12.93 -3.54 11.73
C LEU A 57 -14.09 -4.21 10.98
N ASP A 58 -15.26 -4.26 11.61
CA ASP A 58 -16.51 -4.75 11.02
C ASP A 58 -17.68 -3.76 11.31
N PRO A 59 -18.28 -3.13 10.28
CA PRO A 59 -17.91 -3.22 8.88
C PRO A 59 -16.59 -2.50 8.59
N ARG A 60 -15.80 -3.08 7.68
CA ARG A 60 -14.55 -2.48 7.20
C ARG A 60 -14.84 -1.30 6.27
N PRO A 61 -14.28 -0.10 6.49
CA PRO A 61 -14.43 1.02 5.55
C PRO A 61 -13.83 0.69 4.19
N THR A 62 -14.55 0.99 3.10
CA THR A 62 -14.11 0.65 1.73
C THR A 62 -12.88 1.42 1.28
N TYR A 63 -12.63 2.60 1.86
CA TYR A 63 -11.44 3.40 1.64
C TYR A 63 -10.22 2.98 2.49
N SER A 64 -10.37 2.00 3.37
CA SER A 64 -9.30 1.61 4.29
C SER A 64 -8.16 0.87 3.59
N GLN A 65 -6.95 1.00 4.12
CA GLN A 65 -5.76 0.31 3.61
C GLN A 65 -5.94 -1.21 3.54
N VAL A 66 -6.61 -1.82 4.53
CA VAL A 66 -6.95 -3.25 4.52
C VAL A 66 -7.87 -3.59 3.35
N ALA A 67 -8.95 -2.82 3.14
CA ALA A 67 -9.88 -3.07 2.04
C ALA A 67 -9.19 -2.91 0.67
N LYS A 68 -8.35 -1.88 0.52
CA LYS A 68 -7.67 -1.59 -0.74
C LYS A 68 -6.59 -2.59 -1.11
N THR A 69 -6.07 -3.36 -0.16
CA THR A 69 -4.97 -4.33 -0.38
C THR A 69 -5.30 -5.75 0.07
N ASP A 70 -6.58 -6.10 0.06
CA ASP A 70 -7.05 -7.41 0.47
C ASP A 70 -6.49 -8.52 -0.45
N GLN A 71 -5.76 -9.46 0.15
CA GLN A 71 -5.14 -10.57 -0.57
C GLN A 71 -6.12 -11.70 -0.94
N ASP A 72 -7.28 -11.77 -0.29
CA ASP A 72 -8.34 -12.68 -0.73
C ASP A 72 -9.02 -12.16 -2.00
N THR A 73 -9.08 -10.84 -2.16
CA THR A 73 -9.61 -10.18 -3.35
C THR A 73 -8.61 -10.12 -4.51
N PHE A 74 -7.35 -9.69 -4.24
CA PHE A 74 -6.38 -9.38 -5.31
C PHE A 74 -5.32 -10.46 -5.52
N GLY A 75 -5.30 -11.50 -4.70
CA GLY A 75 -4.32 -12.58 -4.76
C GLY A 75 -3.16 -12.40 -3.78
N LYS A 76 -2.39 -13.49 -3.61
CA LYS A 76 -1.37 -13.57 -2.56
C LYS A 76 -0.07 -12.90 -2.97
N VAL A 77 0.42 -12.04 -2.08
CA VAL A 77 1.68 -11.32 -2.21
C VAL A 77 2.45 -11.50 -0.90
N PHE A 78 3.69 -11.96 -1.00
CA PHE A 78 4.60 -11.87 0.15
C PHE A 78 5.04 -10.41 0.27
N ARG A 79 4.62 -9.74 1.34
CA ARG A 79 4.91 -8.33 1.56
C ARG A 79 5.66 -8.11 2.85
N ARG A 80 6.63 -7.21 2.82
CA ARG A 80 7.33 -6.68 3.99
C ARG A 80 7.22 -5.16 3.95
N ILE A 81 6.80 -4.58 5.06
CA ILE A 81 6.69 -3.14 5.27
C ILE A 81 7.69 -2.81 6.37
N MET A 82 8.69 -2.00 6.07
CA MET A 82 9.75 -1.66 7.01
C MET A 82 9.87 -0.15 7.19
N PRO A 83 9.99 0.35 8.43
CA PRO A 83 10.27 1.76 8.64
C PRO A 83 11.67 2.12 8.13
N TYR A 84 11.85 3.37 7.71
CA TYR A 84 13.15 3.95 7.41
C TYR A 84 13.23 5.38 7.93
N GLY A 85 14.45 5.90 8.08
CA GLY A 85 14.71 7.33 8.20
C GLY A 85 15.10 7.82 9.58
N THR A 86 14.91 9.12 9.80
CA THR A 86 15.24 9.88 11.01
C THR A 86 13.98 10.55 11.57
N VAL A 87 14.10 11.25 12.69
CA VAL A 87 12.96 11.99 13.28
C VAL A 87 12.31 12.95 12.29
N SER A 88 13.09 13.67 11.48
CA SER A 88 12.56 14.67 10.53
C SER A 88 12.21 14.11 9.15
N GLU A 89 12.83 13.00 8.75
CA GLU A 89 12.61 12.38 7.44
C GLU A 89 12.46 10.88 7.60
N HIS A 90 11.22 10.42 7.73
CA HIS A 90 10.90 9.01 7.91
C HIS A 90 9.74 8.57 7.04
N GLY A 91 9.58 7.27 6.95
CA GLY A 91 8.57 6.66 6.11
C GLY A 91 8.56 5.15 6.26
N THR A 92 7.84 4.51 5.35
CA THR A 92 7.89 3.06 5.17
C THR A 92 8.39 2.69 3.78
N THR A 93 9.14 1.60 3.73
CA THR A 93 9.50 0.92 2.49
C THR A 93 8.63 -0.32 2.37
N PHE A 94 7.78 -0.33 1.35
CA PHE A 94 7.05 -1.52 0.93
C PHE A 94 7.92 -2.35 0.00
N VAL A 95 7.99 -3.66 0.28
CA VAL A 95 8.65 -4.66 -0.56
C VAL A 95 7.66 -5.80 -0.78
N GLY A 96 7.24 -6.00 -2.03
CA GLY A 96 6.26 -7.02 -2.41
C GLY A 96 6.84 -8.01 -3.41
N PHE A 97 6.66 -9.30 -3.16
CA PHE A 97 7.01 -10.39 -4.06
C PHE A 97 5.76 -11.18 -4.47
N CYS A 98 5.65 -11.49 -5.77
CA CYS A 98 4.57 -12.33 -6.28
C CYS A 98 5.07 -13.20 -7.46
N ALA A 99 4.42 -14.34 -7.69
CA ALA A 99 4.71 -15.20 -8.83
C ALA A 99 4.29 -14.57 -10.17
N GLY A 100 3.38 -13.58 -10.16
CA GLY A 100 2.95 -12.84 -11.33
C GLY A 100 2.77 -11.35 -11.03
N GLN A 101 2.69 -10.52 -12.07
CA GLN A 101 2.53 -9.07 -11.93
C GLN A 101 1.13 -8.68 -11.44
N GLN A 102 0.12 -9.46 -11.84
CA GLN A 102 -1.29 -9.06 -11.71
C GLN A 102 -1.73 -8.75 -10.27
N PRO A 103 -1.37 -9.53 -9.22
CA PRO A 103 -1.78 -9.20 -7.85
C PRO A 103 -1.21 -7.86 -7.36
N LEU A 104 0.07 -7.60 -7.62
CA LEU A 104 0.72 -6.35 -7.26
C LEU A 104 0.08 -5.16 -7.99
N GLN A 105 -0.14 -5.29 -9.30
CA GLN A 105 -0.77 -4.25 -10.10
C GLN A 105 -2.21 -3.96 -9.65
N ALA A 106 -3.00 -5.00 -9.39
CA ALA A 106 -4.39 -4.85 -8.96
C ALA A 106 -4.51 -4.09 -7.64
N MET A 107 -3.62 -4.37 -6.68
CA MET A 107 -3.55 -3.62 -5.42
C MET A 107 -3.18 -2.15 -5.64
N GLN A 108 -2.23 -1.85 -6.54
CA GLN A 108 -1.86 -0.45 -6.84
C GLN A 108 -3.02 0.32 -7.49
N GLU A 109 -3.74 -0.32 -8.42
CA GLU A 109 -4.93 0.27 -9.05
C GLU A 109 -6.05 0.51 -8.04
N SER A 110 -6.24 -0.41 -7.09
CA SER A 110 -7.19 -0.28 -5.99
C SER A 110 -6.82 0.90 -5.08
N THR A 111 -5.58 0.95 -4.59
CA THR A 111 -5.08 2.01 -3.70
C THR A 111 -5.12 3.39 -4.37
N ALA A 112 -4.85 3.47 -5.67
CA ALA A 112 -4.96 4.71 -6.45
C ALA A 112 -6.41 5.13 -6.76
N GLY A 113 -7.39 4.26 -6.51
CA GLY A 113 -8.81 4.51 -6.81
C GLY A 113 -9.19 4.30 -8.28
N PHE A 114 -8.35 3.65 -9.08
CA PHE A 114 -8.65 3.37 -10.49
C PHE A 114 -9.75 2.30 -10.68
N ARG A 115 -10.07 1.52 -9.64
CA ARG A 115 -11.07 0.44 -9.71
C ARG A 115 -12.48 0.88 -9.36
N ASP A 116 -12.63 1.75 -8.37
CA ASP A 116 -13.92 2.12 -7.79
C ASP A 116 -14.08 3.63 -7.57
N GLY A 117 -13.11 4.45 -8.01
CA GLY A 117 -13.10 5.89 -7.80
C GLY A 117 -12.77 6.33 -6.36
N VAL A 118 -12.51 5.38 -5.45
CA VAL A 118 -12.22 5.67 -4.04
C VAL A 118 -10.74 5.41 -3.79
N ARG A 119 -9.99 6.43 -3.41
CA ARG A 119 -8.57 6.29 -3.05
C ARG A 119 -8.43 5.67 -1.66
N ASP A 120 -7.30 5.00 -1.44
CA ASP A 120 -6.85 4.62 -0.10
C ASP A 120 -6.69 5.84 0.81
N ALA A 121 -7.30 5.79 2.00
CA ALA A 121 -7.23 6.87 2.96
C ALA A 121 -5.83 7.05 3.55
N LEU A 122 -5.03 5.99 3.67
CA LEU A 122 -3.67 6.12 4.21
C LEU A 122 -2.77 6.95 3.28
N ALA A 123 -3.02 6.88 1.98
CA ALA A 123 -2.23 7.58 0.96
C ALA A 123 -2.38 9.11 0.95
N TYR A 124 -3.20 9.68 1.86
CA TYR A 124 -3.22 11.13 2.13
C TYR A 124 -2.17 11.57 3.14
N TYR A 125 -1.59 10.65 3.90
CA TYR A 125 -0.63 10.93 4.97
C TYR A 125 0.78 10.46 4.60
N THR A 126 0.98 10.01 3.36
CA THR A 126 2.25 9.48 2.88
C THR A 126 2.48 9.64 1.37
#